data_AF-A0A2T1BXA9-F1
#
_entry.id   AF-A0A2T1BXA9-F1
#
_cell.length_a   1.000
_cell.length_b   1.000
_cell.length_c   1.000
_cell.angle_alpha   90.00
_cell.angle_beta   90.00
_cell.angle_gamma   90.00
#
_symmetry.space_group_name_H-M   'P 1'
#
loop_
_entity.id
_entity.type
_entity.pdbx_description
1 polymer ?
#
loop_
_entity_poly.entity_id
_entity_poly.type
_entity_poly.pdbx_seq_one_letter_code
_entity_poly.pdbx_strand_id
1 'polypeptide(L)'
;MIAIQTVEAHGIPVTEYRHEPETDQLITIEFRPNHQKYDYPQPEFVFQETVAMLEQYNECCSKHLYLSENLDYFTVSALELVEHRVNGKLQSEPTWLYGIRYARGTRELLWFESDELISIRDIKQPMEF
;
A
#
# COMPACT_ATOMS: atom_id res chain seq x y z
N MET A 1 -20.80 4.70 -18.59
CA MET A 1 -21.28 3.85 -17.47
C MET A 1 -21.28 4.71 -16.23
N ILE A 2 -22.44 4.87 -15.59
CA ILE A 2 -22.56 5.60 -14.31
C ILE A 2 -22.49 4.55 -13.22
N ALA A 3 -21.42 4.57 -12.42
CA ALA A 3 -21.29 3.70 -11.27
C ALA A 3 -22.19 4.25 -10.14
N ILE A 4 -23.15 3.45 -9.70
CA ILE A 4 -24.02 3.78 -8.56
C ILE A 4 -23.38 3.15 -7.32
N GLN A 5 -22.97 3.97 -6.36
CA GLN A 5 -22.45 3.52 -5.08
C GLN A 5 -23.45 3.89 -3.98
N THR A 6 -23.88 2.89 -3.21
CA THR A 6 -24.77 3.08 -2.05
C THR A 6 -23.91 3.30 -0.82
N VAL A 7 -24.11 4.41 -0.12
CA VAL A 7 -23.42 4.73 1.14
C VAL A 7 -24.37 4.45 2.30
N GLU A 8 -23.98 3.59 3.23
CA GLU A 8 -24.71 3.38 4.48
C GLU A 8 -24.34 4.49 5.48
N ALA A 9 -25.33 5.24 5.95
CA ALA A 9 -25.14 6.27 6.97
C ALA A 9 -25.50 5.71 8.37
N HIS A 10 -24.54 5.71 9.29
CA HIS A 10 -24.77 5.42 10.69
C HIS A 10 -24.90 6.73 11.48
N GLY A 11 -26.10 7.29 11.52
CA GLY A 11 -26.48 8.38 12.43
C GLY A 11 -27.53 7.89 13.44
N ILE A 12 -27.50 8.43 14.65
CA ILE A 12 -28.61 8.25 15.61
C ILE A 12 -29.80 9.04 15.05
N PRO A 13 -30.94 8.39 14.70
CA PRO A 13 -32.07 9.11 14.16
C PRO A 13 -32.64 10.03 15.25
N VAL A 14 -32.63 11.34 14.99
CA VAL A 14 -33.36 12.31 15.80
C VAL A 14 -34.72 12.50 15.15
N THR A 15 -35.79 12.13 15.86
CA THR A 15 -37.14 12.32 15.35
C THR A 15 -37.51 13.80 15.43
N GLU A 16 -37.45 14.50 14.30
CA GLU A 16 -38.00 15.83 14.16
C GLU A 16 -39.41 15.74 13.55
N TYR A 17 -40.44 16.16 14.30
CA TYR A 17 -41.80 16.25 13.78
C TYR A 17 -41.91 17.50 12.89
N ARG A 18 -41.71 17.32 11.59
CA ARG A 18 -41.94 18.35 10.58
C ARG A 18 -43.21 18.02 9.80
N HIS A 19 -43.93 19.03 9.33
CA HIS A 19 -45.03 18.83 8.39
C HIS A 19 -44.51 18.14 7.12
N GLU A 20 -45.27 17.17 6.64
CA GLU A 20 -44.98 16.45 5.40
C GLU A 20 -44.90 17.48 4.24
N PRO A 21 -43.83 17.49 3.43
CA PRO A 21 -43.68 18.48 2.40
C PRO A 21 -44.80 18.34 1.35
N GLU A 22 -45.45 19.45 0.99
CA GLU A 22 -46.61 19.48 0.09
C GLU A 22 -46.27 19.09 -1.38
N THR A 23 -44.99 18.93 -1.69
CA THR A 23 -44.46 18.60 -3.02
C THR A 23 -43.28 17.67 -2.90
N ASP A 24 -43.11 16.76 -3.86
CA ASP A 24 -41.93 15.87 -3.96
C ASP A 24 -40.63 16.68 -3.87
N GLN A 25 -39.84 16.45 -2.83
CA GLN A 25 -38.54 17.07 -2.65
C GLN A 25 -37.45 16.10 -3.10
N LEU A 26 -36.71 16.49 -4.15
CA LEU A 26 -35.53 15.76 -4.59
C LEU A 26 -34.30 16.28 -3.83
N ILE A 27 -33.66 15.42 -3.04
CA ILE A 27 -32.37 15.74 -2.44
C ILE A 27 -31.27 15.28 -3.40
N THR A 28 -30.55 16.23 -4.00
CA THR A 28 -29.36 15.96 -4.80
C THR A 28 -28.12 16.11 -3.92
N ILE A 29 -27.42 15.00 -3.68
CA ILE A 29 -26.11 15.01 -3.02
C ILE A 29 -25.04 14.88 -4.11
N GLU A 30 -24.31 15.96 -4.37
CA GLU A 30 -23.17 15.93 -5.28
C GLU A 30 -21.89 15.64 -4.51
N PHE A 31 -21.24 14.51 -4.82
CA PHE A 31 -19.87 14.25 -4.43
C PHE A 31 -18.94 14.76 -5.52
N ARG A 32 -18.15 15.78 -5.20
CA ARG A 32 -17.00 16.16 -6.02
C ARG A 32 -15.77 15.64 -5.30
N PRO A 33 -15.15 14.54 -5.75
CA PRO A 33 -13.87 14.15 -5.21
C PRO A 33 -12.97 15.37 -5.36
N ASN A 34 -12.45 15.86 -4.22
CA ASN A 34 -11.36 16.82 -4.29
C ASN A 34 -10.16 16.02 -4.77
N HIS A 35 -10.01 15.93 -6.09
CA HIS A 35 -8.84 15.37 -6.76
C HIS A 35 -7.67 16.36 -6.57
N GLN A 36 -7.40 16.79 -5.33
CA GLN A 36 -6.01 16.80 -4.94
C GLN A 36 -5.54 15.39 -5.22
N LYS A 37 -4.98 15.20 -6.41
CA LYS A 37 -4.06 14.11 -6.68
C LYS A 37 -3.02 14.28 -5.58
N TYR A 38 -3.24 13.60 -4.47
CA TYR A 38 -2.13 13.24 -3.66
C TYR A 38 -1.32 12.37 -4.61
N ASP A 39 -0.21 12.93 -5.09
CA ASP A 39 0.80 12.20 -5.82
C ASP A 39 1.45 11.23 -4.81
N TYR A 40 0.63 10.35 -4.24
CA TYR A 40 1.09 9.29 -3.37
C TYR A 40 2.05 8.46 -4.19
N PRO A 41 3.22 8.14 -3.64
CA PRO A 41 4.16 7.31 -4.34
C PRO A 41 3.48 6.01 -4.71
N GLN A 42 3.76 5.51 -5.91
CA GLN A 42 3.36 4.15 -6.24
C GLN A 42 4.25 3.19 -5.46
N PRO A 43 3.71 2.06 -5.00
CA PRO A 43 4.54 1.05 -4.35
C PRO A 43 5.55 0.49 -5.36
N GLU A 44 6.79 0.31 -4.91
CA GLU A 44 7.87 -0.26 -5.70
C GLU A 44 7.67 -1.77 -5.92
N PHE A 45 7.13 -2.45 -4.89
CA PHE A 45 6.76 -3.86 -4.95
C PHE A 45 5.27 -4.05 -4.79
N VAL A 46 4.70 -5.06 -5.44
CA VAL A 46 3.27 -5.38 -5.30
C VAL A 46 3.03 -6.58 -4.38
N PHE A 47 1.78 -6.77 -3.95
CA PHE A 47 1.39 -7.96 -3.18
C PHE A 47 1.73 -9.24 -3.94
N GLN A 48 2.26 -10.24 -3.23
CA GLN A 48 2.80 -11.49 -3.77
C GLN A 48 4.03 -11.35 -4.68
N GLU A 49 4.63 -10.16 -4.77
CA GLU A 49 5.92 -10.03 -5.42
C GLU A 49 7.00 -10.80 -4.66
N THR A 50 7.87 -11.47 -5.41
CA THR A 50 9.01 -12.19 -4.85
C THR A 50 10.21 -11.26 -4.79
N VAL A 51 10.73 -11.07 -3.58
CA VAL A 51 11.82 -10.15 -3.26
C VAL A 51 12.91 -10.88 -2.49
N ALA A 52 14.10 -10.30 -2.44
CA ALA A 52 15.18 -10.70 -1.55
C ALA A 52 15.67 -9.49 -0.74
N MET A 53 16.40 -9.75 0.34
CA MET A 53 17.05 -8.69 1.11
C MET A 53 18.18 -8.09 0.29
N LEU A 54 18.20 -6.76 0.12
CA LEU A 54 19.19 -6.08 -0.68
C LEU A 54 20.61 -6.26 -0.11
N GLU A 55 20.75 -6.24 1.22
CA GLU A 55 22.04 -6.48 1.90
C GLU A 55 22.62 -7.86 1.55
N GLN A 56 21.81 -8.92 1.65
CA GLN A 56 22.23 -10.29 1.33
C GLN A 56 22.58 -10.45 -0.15
N TYR A 57 21.81 -9.80 -1.04
CA TYR A 57 22.12 -9.76 -2.47
C TYR A 57 23.48 -9.10 -2.74
N ASN A 58 23.71 -7.91 -2.18
CA ASN A 58 24.97 -7.18 -2.31
C ASN A 58 26.16 -7.98 -1.77
N GLU A 59 25.99 -8.67 -0.64
CA GLU A 59 27.01 -9.56 -0.09
C GLU A 59 27.35 -10.69 -1.08
N CYS A 60 26.35 -11.38 -1.62
CA CYS A 60 26.55 -12.44 -2.61
C CYS A 60 27.28 -11.93 -3.86
N CYS A 61 26.91 -10.75 -4.37
CA CYS A 61 27.59 -10.11 -5.50
C CYS A 61 29.05 -9.79 -5.17
N SER A 62 29.31 -9.20 -4.00
CA SER A 62 30.67 -8.81 -3.57
C SER A 62 31.62 -10.01 -3.40
N LYS A 63 31.08 -11.16 -3.01
CA LYS A 63 31.82 -12.40 -2.78
C LYS A 63 31.78 -13.37 -3.95
N HIS A 64 31.15 -12.99 -5.08
CA HIS A 64 30.95 -13.84 -6.25
C HIS A 64 30.30 -15.19 -5.92
N LEU A 65 29.33 -15.19 -5.00
CA LEU A 65 28.60 -16.39 -4.60
C LEU A 65 27.48 -16.69 -5.60
N TYR A 66 27.18 -17.97 -5.78
CA TYR A 66 26.04 -18.40 -6.57
C TYR A 66 24.73 -18.01 -5.86
N LEU A 67 23.97 -17.09 -6.46
CA LEU A 67 22.73 -16.55 -5.89
C LEU A 67 21.70 -17.64 -5.58
N SER A 68 21.62 -18.68 -6.41
CA SER A 68 20.67 -19.79 -6.23
C SER A 68 20.84 -20.57 -4.94
N GLU A 69 22.04 -20.52 -4.34
CA GLU A 69 22.39 -21.27 -3.13
C GLU A 69 22.49 -20.39 -1.88
N ASN A 70 22.72 -19.08 -2.08
CA ASN A 70 23.09 -18.17 -0.99
C ASN A 70 22.08 -17.05 -0.74
N LEU A 71 21.12 -16.84 -1.64
CA LEU A 71 20.10 -15.80 -1.51
C LEU A 71 18.76 -16.40 -1.09
N ASP A 72 18.23 -15.92 0.04
CA ASP A 72 16.89 -16.29 0.50
C ASP A 72 15.85 -15.41 -0.22
N TYR A 73 14.80 -16.03 -0.75
CA TYR A 73 13.70 -15.33 -1.42
C TYR A 73 12.45 -15.34 -0.54
N PHE A 74 11.76 -14.21 -0.53
CA PHE A 74 10.57 -13.98 0.26
C PHE A 74 9.43 -13.44 -0.59
N THR A 75 8.21 -13.49 -0.06
CA THR A 75 7.03 -12.98 -0.73
C THR A 75 6.42 -11.84 0.07
N VAL A 76 6.19 -10.70 -0.61
CA VAL A 76 5.47 -9.56 -0.03
C VAL A 76 4.05 -10.00 0.33
N SER A 77 3.75 -9.98 1.62
CA SER A 77 2.53 -10.49 2.24
C SER A 77 1.60 -9.38 2.75
N ALA A 78 2.07 -8.13 2.80
CA ALA A 78 1.27 -6.95 3.11
C ALA A 78 1.95 -5.69 2.57
N LEU A 79 1.17 -4.63 2.38
CA LEU A 79 1.66 -3.30 2.04
C LEU A 79 0.97 -2.29 2.96
N GLU A 80 1.73 -1.31 3.44
CA GLU A 80 1.21 -0.22 4.26
C GLU A 80 1.76 1.11 3.76
N LEU A 81 0.87 2.06 3.47
CA LEU A 81 1.24 3.43 3.17
C LEU A 81 1.28 4.21 4.48
N VAL A 82 2.48 4.59 4.91
CA VAL A 82 2.70 5.29 6.16
C VAL A 82 2.71 6.79 5.90
N GLU A 83 1.85 7.51 6.62
CA GLU A 83 1.77 8.96 6.57
C GLU A 83 2.13 9.56 7.93
N HIS A 84 3.16 10.39 7.98
CA HIS A 84 3.46 11.16 9.19
C HIS A 84 2.66 12.46 9.19
N ARG A 85 1.60 12.53 10.01
CA ARG A 85 0.72 13.71 10.11
C ARG A 85 0.78 14.35 11.50
N VAL A 86 0.88 15.67 11.54
CA VAL A 86 0.75 16.49 12.76
C VAL A 86 -0.33 17.54 12.52
N ASN A 87 -1.34 17.60 13.40
CA ASN A 87 -2.49 18.50 13.28
C ASN A 87 -3.21 18.42 11.91
N GLY A 88 -3.33 17.21 11.37
CA GLY A 88 -3.97 16.96 10.05
C GLY A 88 -3.12 17.35 8.84
N LYS A 89 -1.89 17.84 9.05
CA LYS A 89 -0.95 18.19 7.98
C LYS A 89 0.15 17.14 7.87
N LEU A 90 0.38 16.68 6.65
CA LEU A 90 1.49 15.81 6.30
C LEU A 90 2.83 16.51 6.57
N GLN A 91 3.74 15.82 7.24
CA GLN A 91 5.05 16.35 7.65
C GLN A 91 6.19 15.91 6.75
N SER A 92 6.05 14.76 6.09
CA SER A 92 7.01 14.18 5.17
C SER A 92 6.26 13.51 4.03
N GLU A 93 6.95 13.23 2.93
CA GLU A 93 6.37 12.39 1.89
C GLU A 93 5.94 11.04 2.49
N PRO A 94 4.76 10.51 2.11
CA PRO A 94 4.32 9.20 2.56
C PRO A 94 5.27 8.12 2.04
N THR A 95 5.49 7.06 2.79
CA THR A 95 6.37 5.96 2.38
C THR A 95 5.64 4.63 2.41
N TRP A 96 6.05 3.69 1.56
CA TRP A 96 5.51 2.34 1.56
C TRP A 96 6.36 1.43 2.42
N LEU A 97 5.70 0.66 3.28
CA LEU A 97 6.29 -0.47 3.99
C LEU A 97 5.77 -1.79 3.41
N TYR A 98 6.65 -2.77 3.33
CA TYR A 98 6.38 -4.09 2.77
C TYR A 98 6.47 -5.15 3.87
N GLY A 99 5.34 -5.79 4.14
CA GLY A 99 5.24 -6.82 5.15
C GLY A 99 5.67 -8.17 4.60
N ILE A 100 6.70 -8.78 5.17
CA ILE A 100 7.21 -10.10 4.80
C ILE A 100 7.09 -11.05 5.98
N ARG A 101 6.62 -12.27 5.71
CA ARG A 101 6.62 -13.35 6.71
C ARG A 101 7.90 -14.14 6.59
N TYR A 102 8.68 -14.20 7.67
CA TYR A 102 9.86 -15.07 7.71
C TYR A 102 9.42 -16.53 7.80
N ALA A 103 9.80 -17.35 6.82
CA ALA A 103 9.50 -18.78 6.82
C ALA A 103 10.21 -19.57 7.94
N ARG A 104 11.09 -18.94 8.72
CA ARG A 104 11.85 -19.54 9.83
C ARG A 104 11.05 -19.66 11.13
N GLY A 105 9.78 -20.07 11.05
CA GLY A 105 9.00 -20.59 12.18
C GLY A 105 8.14 -19.59 12.96
N THR A 106 8.30 -18.27 12.78
CA THR A 106 7.40 -17.27 13.35
C THR A 106 6.38 -16.84 12.30
N ARG A 107 5.08 -16.90 12.62
CA ARG A 107 4.00 -16.37 11.76
C ARG A 107 3.95 -14.83 11.75
N GLU A 108 5.02 -14.20 12.23
CA GLU A 108 5.10 -12.76 12.42
C GLU A 108 5.40 -12.07 11.10
N LEU A 109 4.71 -10.94 10.91
CA LEU A 109 4.93 -10.06 9.79
C LEU A 109 5.99 -9.04 10.21
N LEU A 110 7.10 -9.00 9.47
CA LEU A 110 8.13 -7.97 9.62
C LEU A 110 7.97 -6.96 8.49
N TRP A 111 8.20 -5.69 8.79
CA TRP A 111 8.03 -4.58 7.86
C TRP A 111 9.39 -4.08 7.38
N PHE A 112 9.48 -3.81 6.08
CA PHE A 112 10.69 -3.35 5.41
C PHE A 112 10.39 -2.14 4.53
N GLU A 113 11.35 -1.24 4.39
CA GLU A 113 11.34 -0.14 3.43
C GLU A 113 11.74 -0.65 2.03
N SER A 114 11.53 0.19 1.01
CA SER A 114 11.82 -0.22 -0.37
C SER A 114 13.31 -0.43 -0.64
N ASP A 115 14.16 0.38 -0.04
CA ASP A 115 15.61 0.35 -0.18
C ASP A 115 16.27 -0.83 0.55
N GLU A 116 15.51 -1.58 1.35
CA GLU A 116 15.96 -2.81 2.01
C GLU A 116 15.75 -4.06 1.14
N LEU A 117 15.02 -3.94 0.03
CA LEU A 117 14.54 -5.06 -0.78
C LEU A 117 15.00 -4.94 -2.24
N ILE A 118 15.05 -6.08 -2.92
CA ILE A 118 15.29 -6.14 -4.38
C ILE A 118 14.33 -7.15 -5.02
N SER A 119 13.71 -6.78 -6.15
CA SER A 119 12.80 -7.68 -6.86
C SER A 119 13.56 -8.80 -7.56
N ILE A 120 12.96 -9.98 -7.60
CA ILE A 120 13.46 -11.08 -8.44
C ILE A 120 13.51 -10.69 -9.92
N ARG A 121 12.69 -9.73 -10.35
CA ARG A 121 12.69 -9.22 -11.73
C ARG A 121 14.01 -8.52 -12.05
N ASP A 122 14.51 -7.72 -11.11
CA ASP A 122 15.74 -6.96 -11.27
C ASP A 122 16.98 -7.87 -11.14
N ILE A 123 16.91 -8.89 -10.27
CA ILE A 123 17.97 -9.92 -10.17
C ILE A 123 18.11 -10.73 -11.47
N LYS A 124 16.99 -11.03 -12.15
CA LYS A 124 16.96 -11.89 -13.34
C LYS A 124 17.16 -11.13 -14.66
N GLN A 125 17.15 -9.80 -14.65
CA GLN A 125 17.52 -9.06 -15.84
C GLN A 125 19.00 -9.34 -16.15
N PRO A 126 19.35 -9.83 -17.35
CA PRO A 126 20.73 -9.84 -17.76
C PRO A 126 21.18 -8.37 -17.78
N MET A 127 22.27 -8.06 -17.07
CA MET A 127 22.97 -6.79 -17.27
C MET A 127 23.28 -6.70 -18.77
N GLU A 128 22.55 -5.87 -19.52
CA GLU A 128 22.93 -5.50 -20.87
C GLU A 128 24.26 -4.76 -20.74
N PHE A 129 25.35 -5.44 -21.10
CA PHE A 129 26.69 -4.89 -21.29
C PHE A 129 26.84 -4.40 -22.73
#